data_AF-A0A7V3SJ36-F1
#
_entry.id   AF-A0A7V3SJ36-F1
#
_cell.length_a   1.000
_cell.length_b   1.000
_cell.length_c   1.000
_cell.angle_alpha   90.00
_cell.angle_beta   90.00
_cell.angle_gamma   90.00
#
_symmetry.space_group_name_H-M   'P 1'
#
loop_
_entity.id
_entity.type
_entity.pdbx_description
1 polymer ?
#
loop_
_entity_poly.entity_id
_entity_poly.type
_entity_poly.pdbx_seq_one_letter_code
_entity_poly.pdbx_strand_id
1 'polypeptide(L)'
;MNTEPLTLQDTLQSIVAHVPQMLAAIATLIVGYVVALILGANVQRLLRRAGMDARLRGWLGDEAEGETARFSTWAGKFVYYVVMLFVLIAFFQILGLTMLTTPLNRFLEQVFAYAPRLVGALLLLFVAVVTARIARVVVQRSLTAVRLDERLAVEPGEEAKPVSR
;
A
#
# COMPACT_ATOMS: atom_id res chain seq x y z
N MET A 1 -50.67 -27.47 -15.45
CA MET A 1 -50.00 -26.28 -14.88
C MET A 1 -50.69 -25.08 -15.50
N ASN A 2 -51.50 -24.37 -14.72
CA ASN A 2 -52.25 -23.20 -15.19
C ASN A 2 -51.24 -22.07 -15.41
N THR A 3 -50.97 -21.73 -16.66
CA THR A 3 -50.24 -20.52 -17.01
C THR A 3 -51.24 -19.37 -17.02
N GLU A 4 -51.47 -18.79 -15.85
CA GLU A 4 -52.14 -17.50 -15.75
C GLU A 4 -51.31 -16.48 -16.57
N PRO A 5 -51.93 -15.68 -17.46
CA PRO A 5 -51.18 -14.70 -18.24
C PRO A 5 -50.62 -13.64 -17.30
N LEU A 6 -49.30 -13.45 -17.33
CA LEU A 6 -48.62 -12.35 -16.63
C LEU A 6 -49.31 -11.03 -16.98
N THR A 7 -50.06 -10.48 -16.03
CA THR A 7 -50.79 -9.25 -16.26
C THR A 7 -49.81 -8.07 -16.22
N LEU A 8 -50.11 -6.99 -16.94
CA LEU A 8 -49.31 -5.76 -16.86
C LEU A 8 -49.29 -5.18 -15.43
N GLN A 9 -50.25 -5.56 -14.59
CA GLN A 9 -50.30 -5.13 -13.19
C GLN A 9 -49.20 -5.82 -12.38
N ASP A 10 -48.94 -7.11 -12.61
CA ASP A 10 -47.89 -7.86 -11.93
C ASP A 10 -46.49 -7.36 -12.31
N THR A 11 -46.28 -7.02 -13.60
CA THR A 11 -45.00 -6.46 -14.04
C THR A 11 -44.77 -5.06 -13.48
N LEU A 12 -45.80 -4.21 -13.44
CA LEU A 12 -45.71 -2.88 -12.82
C LEU A 12 -45.45 -2.96 -11.32
N GLN A 13 -46.13 -3.86 -10.61
CA GLN A 13 -45.92 -4.05 -9.17
C GLN A 13 -44.52 -4.59 -8.87
N SER A 14 -43.99 -5.47 -9.74
CA SER A 14 -42.60 -5.95 -9.63
C SER A 14 -41.57 -4.83 -9.84
N ILE A 15 -41.80 -3.91 -10.79
CA ILE A 15 -40.88 -2.79 -11.04
C ILE A 15 -40.87 -1.84 -9.86
N VAL A 16 -42.04 -1.47 -9.34
CA VAL A 16 -42.15 -0.59 -8.16
C VAL A 16 -41.48 -1.21 -6.93
N ALA A 17 -41.58 -2.53 -6.76
CA ALA A 17 -40.94 -3.25 -5.66
C ALA A 17 -39.40 -3.21 -5.71
N HIS A 18 -38.78 -3.02 -6.89
CA HIS A 18 -37.31 -2.95 -7.04
C HIS A 18 -36.74 -1.52 -6.95
N VAL A 19 -37.58 -0.48 -6.99
CA VAL A 19 -37.12 0.93 -6.88
C VAL A 19 -36.30 1.18 -5.60
N PRO A 20 -36.73 0.72 -4.41
CA PRO A 20 -35.94 0.92 -3.18
C PRO A 20 -34.57 0.25 -3.24
N GLN A 21 -34.48 -0.92 -3.87
CA GLN A 21 -33.26 -1.70 -4.03
C GLN A 21 -32.26 -0.99 -4.96
N MET A 22 -32.75 -0.36 -6.04
CA MET A 22 -31.90 0.47 -6.91
C MET A 22 -31.35 1.68 -6.18
N LEU A 23 -32.15 2.35 -5.34
CA LEU A 23 -31.68 3.45 -4.50
C LEU A 23 -30.60 3.01 -3.52
N ALA A 24 -30.78 1.87 -2.87
CA ALA A 24 -29.78 1.29 -1.96
C ALA A 24 -28.48 0.93 -2.69
N ALA A 25 -28.57 0.41 -3.92
CA ALA A 25 -27.41 0.11 -4.75
C ALA A 25 -26.63 1.39 -5.09
N ILE A 26 -27.32 2.43 -5.58
CA ILE A 26 -26.69 3.73 -5.89
C ILE A 26 -26.05 4.34 -4.64
N ALA A 27 -26.75 4.32 -3.50
CA ALA A 27 -26.21 4.80 -2.23
C ALA A 27 -24.93 4.06 -1.84
N THR A 28 -24.90 2.73 -2.01
CA THR A 28 -23.71 1.91 -1.76
C THR A 28 -22.54 2.28 -2.66
N LEU A 29 -22.81 2.55 -3.94
CA LEU A 29 -21.77 2.98 -4.89
C LEU A 29 -21.16 4.33 -4.48
N ILE A 30 -21.99 5.29 -4.05
CA ILE A 30 -21.54 6.61 -3.60
C ILE A 30 -20.68 6.48 -2.34
N VAL A 31 -21.19 5.77 -1.32
CA VAL A 31 -20.47 5.58 -0.06
C VAL A 31 -19.15 4.83 -0.30
N GLY A 32 -19.21 3.74 -1.06
CA GLY A 32 -18.05 2.94 -1.38
C GLY A 32 -16.99 3.69 -2.20
N TYR A 33 -17.41 4.57 -3.12
CA TYR A 33 -16.49 5.41 -3.88
C TYR A 33 -15.65 6.31 -2.96
N VAL A 34 -16.30 6.95 -1.99
CA VAL A 34 -15.60 7.79 -1.00
C VAL A 34 -14.63 6.95 -0.16
N VAL A 35 -15.06 5.78 0.30
CA VAL A 35 -14.19 4.86 1.06
C VAL A 35 -12.98 4.43 0.22
N ALA A 36 -13.17 4.08 -1.05
CA ALA A 36 -12.09 3.66 -1.95
C ALA A 36 -11.03 4.77 -2.14
N LEU A 37 -11.46 6.02 -2.31
CA LEU A 37 -10.57 7.17 -2.40
C LEU A 37 -9.73 7.34 -1.12
N ILE A 38 -10.37 7.22 0.04
CA ILE A 38 -9.70 7.36 1.33
C ILE A 38 -8.64 6.25 1.50
N LEU A 39 -9.00 4.99 1.26
CA LEU A 39 -8.07 3.87 1.42
C LEU A 39 -6.88 3.97 0.45
N GLY A 40 -7.14 4.24 -0.84
CA GLY A 40 -6.08 4.40 -1.84
C GLY A 40 -5.12 5.54 -1.49
N ALA A 41 -5.65 6.68 -1.02
CA ALA A 41 -4.85 7.81 -0.57
C ALA A 41 -4.00 7.48 0.67
N ASN A 42 -4.55 6.73 1.63
CA ASN A 42 -3.79 6.31 2.81
C ASN A 42 -2.63 5.38 2.44
N VAL A 43 -2.87 4.38 1.59
CA VAL A 43 -1.80 3.49 1.11
C VAL A 43 -0.72 4.27 0.37
N GLN A 44 -1.10 5.15 -0.55
CA GLN A 44 -0.14 5.98 -1.26
C GLN A 44 0.71 6.83 -0.29
N ARG A 45 0.09 7.43 0.74
CA ARG A 45 0.80 8.21 1.76
C ARG A 45 1.76 7.35 2.59
N LEU A 46 1.35 6.13 2.95
CA LEU A 46 2.17 5.19 3.71
C LEU A 46 3.40 4.74 2.90
N LEU A 47 3.21 4.37 1.63
CA LEU A 47 4.30 3.93 0.74
C LEU A 47 5.32 5.05 0.49
N ARG A 48 4.83 6.28 0.25
CA ARG A 48 5.69 7.45 0.10
C ARG A 48 6.47 7.75 1.39
N ARG A 49 5.82 7.66 2.55
CA ARG A 49 6.47 7.88 3.86
C ARG A 49 7.48 6.78 4.21
N ALA A 50 7.25 5.55 3.77
CA ALA A 50 8.19 4.43 3.92
C ALA A 50 9.46 4.60 3.06
N GLY A 51 9.48 5.58 2.14
CA GLY A 51 10.60 5.85 1.26
C GLY A 51 10.88 4.70 0.29
N MET A 52 9.86 3.90 -0.05
CA MET A 52 10.01 2.78 -0.99
C MET A 52 10.55 3.29 -2.33
N ASP A 53 10.08 4.45 -2.79
CA ASP A 53 10.56 5.11 -4.01
C ASP A 53 12.09 5.37 -3.94
N ALA A 54 12.61 5.81 -2.80
CA ALA A 54 14.05 6.03 -2.60
C ALA A 54 14.86 4.72 -2.48
N ARG A 55 14.27 3.66 -1.93
CA ARG A 55 14.93 2.34 -1.83
C ARG A 55 14.99 1.64 -3.19
N LEU A 56 13.93 1.75 -3.99
CA LEU A 56 13.88 1.20 -5.34
C LEU A 56 14.89 1.90 -6.27
N ARG A 57 15.11 3.22 -6.13
CA ARG A 57 16.17 3.94 -6.89
C ARG A 57 17.57 3.36 -6.64
N GLY A 58 17.85 2.96 -5.41
CA GLY A 58 19.13 2.32 -5.07
C GLY A 58 19.35 0.94 -5.70
N TRP A 59 18.29 0.27 -6.17
CA TRP A 59 18.37 -1.05 -6.83
C TRP A 59 18.23 -0.98 -8.35
N LEU A 60 17.47 0.01 -8.86
CA LEU A 60 17.20 0.19 -10.29
C LEU A 60 18.16 1.17 -10.98
N GLY A 61 19.00 1.89 -10.22
CA GLY A 61 19.89 2.92 -10.76
C GLY A 61 19.21 4.29 -10.88
N ASP A 62 20.01 5.35 -10.95
CA ASP A 62 19.56 6.77 -10.97
C ASP A 62 18.68 7.10 -12.19
N GLU A 63 18.70 6.27 -13.23
CA GLU A 63 17.89 6.39 -14.44
C GLU A 63 16.38 6.12 -14.18
N ALA A 64 16.04 5.53 -13.02
CA ALA A 64 14.67 5.16 -12.65
C ALA A 64 13.93 6.22 -11.79
N GLU A 65 14.39 7.48 -11.76
CA GLU A 65 13.73 8.56 -11.00
C GLU A 65 12.25 8.73 -11.38
N GLY A 66 11.89 8.50 -12.64
CA GLY A 66 10.52 8.55 -13.12
C GLY A 66 9.68 7.31 -12.79
N GLU A 67 10.26 6.11 -12.80
CA GLU A 67 9.53 4.85 -12.58
C GLU A 67 9.26 4.58 -11.09
N THR A 68 10.21 4.94 -10.23
CA THR A 68 10.11 4.70 -8.79
C THR A 68 9.08 5.61 -8.11
N ALA A 69 9.00 6.88 -8.49
CA ALA A 69 7.92 7.79 -8.06
C ALA A 69 6.53 7.35 -8.58
N ARG A 70 6.51 6.62 -9.70
CA ARG A 70 5.27 6.02 -10.24
C ARG A 70 4.87 4.77 -9.48
N PHE A 71 5.77 4.03 -8.85
CA PHE A 71 5.44 2.80 -8.12
C PHE A 71 4.48 3.06 -6.96
N SER A 72 4.78 4.01 -6.06
CA SER A 72 3.88 4.32 -4.94
C SER A 72 2.51 4.83 -5.40
N THR A 73 2.49 5.60 -6.49
CA THR A 73 1.26 6.10 -7.11
C THR A 73 0.46 4.98 -7.78
N TRP A 74 1.14 4.06 -8.48
CA TRP A 74 0.52 2.91 -9.14
C TRP A 74 -0.02 1.90 -8.12
N ALA A 75 0.72 1.65 -7.03
CA ALA A 75 0.25 0.83 -5.92
C ALA A 75 -0.98 1.43 -5.22
N GLY A 76 -0.99 2.74 -4.96
CA GLY A 76 -2.16 3.43 -4.43
C GLY A 76 -3.38 3.35 -5.35
N LYS A 77 -3.16 3.54 -6.67
CA LYS A 77 -4.21 3.34 -7.70
C LYS A 77 -4.70 1.90 -7.76
N PHE A 78 -3.79 0.93 -7.67
CA PHE A 78 -4.14 -0.49 -7.65
C PHE A 78 -5.06 -0.80 -6.47
N VAL A 79 -4.72 -0.32 -5.26
CA VAL A 79 -5.59 -0.47 -4.08
C VAL A 79 -6.94 0.21 -4.30
N TYR A 80 -6.98 1.43 -4.85
CA TYR A 80 -8.24 2.09 -5.17
C TYR A 80 -9.12 1.24 -6.10
N TYR A 81 -8.56 0.69 -7.19
CA TYR A 81 -9.32 -0.16 -8.10
C TYR A 81 -9.78 -1.47 -7.46
N VAL A 82 -8.94 -2.07 -6.63
CA VAL A 82 -9.30 -3.26 -5.86
C VAL A 82 -10.47 -2.95 -4.93
N VAL A 83 -10.39 -1.90 -4.11
CA VAL A 83 -11.48 -1.45 -3.23
C VAL A 83 -12.74 -1.11 -4.03
N MET A 84 -12.61 -0.43 -5.17
CA MET A 84 -13.72 -0.11 -6.06
C MET A 84 -14.42 -1.37 -6.59
N LEU A 85 -13.65 -2.40 -6.92
CA LEU A 85 -14.20 -3.69 -7.34
C LEU A 85 -15.08 -4.31 -6.25
N PHE A 86 -14.67 -4.23 -4.97
CA PHE A 86 -15.52 -4.67 -3.84
C PHE A 86 -16.83 -3.90 -3.78
N VAL A 87 -16.77 -2.58 -3.93
CA VAL A 87 -17.96 -1.72 -3.92
C VAL A 87 -18.90 -2.09 -5.07
N LEU A 88 -18.34 -2.36 -6.25
CA LEU A 88 -19.10 -2.76 -7.43
C LEU A 88 -19.79 -4.12 -7.24
N ILE A 89 -19.16 -5.05 -6.52
CA ILE A 89 -19.74 -6.34 -6.17
C ILE A 89 -20.93 -6.17 -5.23
N ALA A 90 -20.74 -5.39 -4.16
CA ALA A 90 -21.82 -5.07 -3.23
C ALA A 90 -22.99 -4.39 -3.96
N PHE A 91 -22.69 -3.47 -4.89
CA PHE A 91 -23.66 -2.85 -5.77
C PHE A 91 -24.45 -3.87 -6.59
N PHE A 92 -23.78 -4.79 -7.30
CA PHE A 92 -24.45 -5.82 -8.09
C PHE A 92 -25.23 -6.84 -7.25
N GLN A 93 -24.75 -7.14 -6.05
CA GLN A 93 -25.44 -8.00 -5.10
C GLN A 93 -26.73 -7.36 -4.62
N ILE A 94 -26.68 -6.06 -4.28
CA ILE A 94 -27.87 -5.30 -3.93
C ILE A 94 -28.80 -5.22 -5.13
N LEU A 95 -28.33 -5.15 -6.37
CA LEU A 95 -29.19 -5.22 -7.57
C LEU A 95 -29.77 -6.62 -7.85
N GLY A 96 -29.41 -7.64 -7.09
CA GLY A 96 -29.91 -9.01 -7.28
C GLY A 96 -29.23 -9.79 -8.40
N LEU A 97 -28.08 -9.34 -8.91
CA LEU A 97 -27.31 -10.02 -9.97
C LEU A 97 -26.44 -11.17 -9.42
N THR A 98 -27.07 -12.13 -8.73
CA THR A 98 -26.41 -13.21 -7.99
C THR A 98 -25.48 -14.09 -8.84
N MET A 99 -25.83 -14.31 -10.11
CA MET A 99 -25.00 -15.08 -11.07
C MET A 99 -23.61 -14.46 -11.27
N LEU A 100 -23.52 -13.13 -11.27
CA LEU A 100 -22.24 -12.42 -11.40
C LEU A 100 -21.49 -12.39 -10.07
N THR A 101 -22.19 -12.28 -8.94
CA THR A 101 -21.55 -12.13 -7.63
C THR A 101 -20.75 -13.35 -7.15
N THR A 102 -21.03 -14.56 -7.65
CA THR A 102 -20.37 -15.80 -7.19
C THR A 102 -18.86 -15.83 -7.49
N PRO A 103 -18.40 -15.68 -8.76
CA PRO A 103 -16.97 -15.61 -9.05
C PRO A 103 -16.32 -14.39 -8.41
N LEU A 104 -17.02 -13.26 -8.33
CA LEU A 104 -16.48 -12.07 -7.71
C LEU A 104 -16.24 -12.25 -6.20
N ASN A 105 -17.16 -12.89 -5.46
CA ASN A 105 -16.96 -13.22 -4.05
C ASN A 105 -15.75 -14.14 -3.80
N ARG A 106 -15.51 -15.12 -4.68
CA ARG A 106 -14.29 -15.96 -4.63
C ARG A 106 -13.02 -15.13 -4.76
N PHE A 107 -13.00 -14.12 -5.63
CA PHE A 107 -11.87 -13.18 -5.72
C PHE A 107 -11.73 -12.35 -4.45
N LEU A 108 -12.84 -11.93 -3.85
CA LEU A 108 -12.81 -11.17 -2.59
C LEU A 108 -12.17 -11.96 -1.46
N GLU A 109 -12.56 -13.22 -1.28
CA GLU A 109 -11.95 -14.10 -0.28
C GLU A 109 -10.44 -14.23 -0.47
N GLN A 110 -9.98 -14.39 -1.72
CA GLN A 110 -8.56 -14.45 -2.02
C GLN A 110 -7.84 -13.14 -1.67
N VAL A 111 -8.37 -11.99 -2.08
CA VAL A 111 -7.77 -10.68 -1.77
C VAL A 111 -7.75 -10.42 -0.26
N PHE A 112 -8.83 -10.72 0.45
CA PHE A 112 -8.88 -10.61 1.91
C PHE A 112 -7.89 -11.57 2.60
N ALA A 113 -7.64 -12.75 2.03
CA ALA A 113 -6.59 -13.64 2.55
C ALA A 113 -5.17 -13.06 2.38
N TYR A 114 -4.95 -12.21 1.36
CA TYR A 114 -3.68 -11.50 1.17
C TYR A 114 -3.55 -10.24 2.02
N ALA A 115 -4.64 -9.57 2.40
CA ALA A 115 -4.57 -8.33 3.19
C ALA A 115 -3.80 -8.48 4.52
N PRO A 116 -4.06 -9.49 5.38
CA PRO A 116 -3.27 -9.74 6.58
C PRO A 116 -1.80 -10.03 6.27
N ARG A 117 -1.52 -10.74 5.17
CA ARG A 117 -0.15 -11.06 4.75
C ARG A 117 0.63 -9.81 4.34
N LEU A 118 -0.02 -8.85 3.69
CA LEU A 118 0.57 -7.56 3.35
C LEU A 118 0.88 -6.72 4.60
N VAL A 119 -0.02 -6.73 5.59
CA VAL A 119 0.24 -6.10 6.90
C VAL A 119 1.44 -6.78 7.59
N GLY A 120 1.49 -8.11 7.57
CA GLY A 120 2.63 -8.88 8.08
C GLY A 120 3.95 -8.54 7.36
N ALA A 121 3.93 -8.42 6.04
CA ALA A 121 5.10 -8.04 5.25
C ALA A 121 5.58 -6.61 5.56
N LEU A 122 4.66 -5.66 5.74
CA LEU A 122 4.98 -4.28 6.16
C LEU A 122 5.62 -4.25 7.55
N LEU A 123 5.09 -5.01 8.50
CA LEU A 123 5.67 -5.13 9.84
C LEU A 123 7.09 -5.74 9.78
N LEU A 124 7.27 -6.80 9.01
CA LEU A 124 8.57 -7.45 8.84
C LEU A 124 9.59 -6.49 8.20
N LEU A 125 9.17 -5.76 7.16
CA LEU A 125 10.00 -4.73 6.52
C LEU A 125 10.36 -3.59 7.48
N PHE A 126 9.41 -3.17 8.32
CA PHE A 126 9.69 -2.17 9.36
C PHE A 126 10.80 -2.66 10.31
N VAL A 127 10.70 -3.89 10.81
CA VAL A 127 11.72 -4.49 11.67
C VAL A 127 13.07 -4.59 10.95
N ALA A 128 13.10 -5.09 9.71
CA ALA A 128 14.32 -5.21 8.92
C ALA A 128 15.05 -3.88 8.74
N VAL A 129 14.31 -2.79 8.48
CA VAL A 129 14.87 -1.44 8.35
C VAL A 129 15.45 -0.92 9.65
N VAL A 130 14.75 -1.15 10.77
CA VAL A 130 15.24 -0.76 12.10
C VAL A 130 16.57 -1.47 12.37
N THR A 131 16.63 -2.78 12.14
CA THR A 131 17.86 -3.56 12.31
C THR A 131 18.99 -3.08 11.40
N ALA A 132 18.71 -2.83 10.12
CA ALA A 132 19.71 -2.32 9.18
C ALA A 132 20.28 -0.94 9.59
N ARG A 133 19.43 -0.05 10.12
CA ARG A 133 19.87 1.25 10.63
C ARG A 133 20.82 1.10 11.82
N ILE A 134 20.51 0.19 12.75
CA ILE A 134 21.38 -0.09 13.89
C ILE A 134 22.72 -0.64 13.40
N ALA A 135 22.70 -1.65 12.51
CA ALA A 135 23.90 -2.23 11.93
C ALA A 135 24.78 -1.17 11.24
N ARG A 136 24.18 -0.25 10.46
CA ARG A 136 24.90 0.83 9.80
C ARG A 136 25.64 1.73 10.80
N VAL A 137 24.99 2.09 11.91
CA VAL A 137 25.61 2.92 12.97
C VAL A 137 26.80 2.19 13.59
N VAL A 138 26.67 0.90 13.86
CA VAL A 138 27.76 0.08 14.42
C VAL A 138 28.95 0.05 13.45
N VAL A 139 28.71 -0.27 12.18
CA VAL A 139 29.77 -0.33 11.16
C VAL A 139 30.48 1.02 10.98
N GLN A 140 29.73 2.13 10.93
CA GLN A 140 30.31 3.47 10.81
C GLN A 140 31.18 3.86 12.01
N ARG A 141 30.74 3.51 13.22
CA ARG A 141 31.50 3.74 14.45
C ARG A 141 32.79 2.92 14.47
N SER A 142 32.74 1.65 14.08
CA SER A 142 33.94 0.81 14.00
C SER A 142 34.95 1.33 12.98
N LEU A 143 34.49 1.76 11.79
CA LEU A 143 35.39 2.33 10.76
C LEU A 143 36.04 3.65 11.19
N THR A 144 35.34 4.45 12.00
CA THR A 144 35.89 5.72 12.51
C THR A 144 36.85 5.48 13.67
N ALA A 145 36.58 4.48 14.52
CA ALA A 145 37.49 4.06 15.57
C ALA A 145 38.83 3.57 15.01
N VAL A 146 38.81 2.78 13.93
CA VAL A 146 40.04 2.30 13.26
C VAL A 146 40.86 3.45 12.62
N ARG A 147 40.22 4.58 12.27
CA ARG A 147 40.89 5.78 11.72
C ARG A 147 41.43 6.75 12.79
N LEU A 148 41.07 6.56 14.05
CA LEU A 148 41.60 7.39 15.15
C LEU A 148 43.04 7.00 15.52
N ASP A 149 43.46 5.77 15.20
CA ASP A 149 44.84 5.30 15.43
C ASP A 149 45.88 6.10 14.62
N GLU A 150 45.50 6.61 13.43
CA GLU A 150 46.37 7.45 12.60
C GLU A 150 46.60 8.86 13.17
N ARG A 151 45.78 9.31 14.13
CA ARG A 151 45.91 10.65 14.76
C ARG A 151 46.56 10.63 16.14
N LEU A 152 46.80 9.46 16.72
CA LEU A 152 47.62 9.30 17.92
C LEU A 152 49.11 9.08 17.61
N ALA A 153 49.46 8.81 16.34
CA ALA A 153 50.84 8.70 15.87
C ALA A 153 51.55 10.06 15.66
N VAL A 154 50.93 11.17 16.04
CA VAL A 154 51.57 12.50 16.06
C VAL A 154 51.56 13.01 17.50
N GLU A 155 52.33 12.35 18.35
CA GLU A 155 52.91 13.02 19.51
C GLU A 155 54.12 13.80 18.98
N PRO A 156 54.08 15.15 18.93
CA PRO A 156 55.27 15.92 18.61
C PRO A 156 56.19 15.77 19.81
N GLY A 157 57.20 14.89 19.64
CA GLY A 157 58.28 14.70 20.57
C GLY A 157 58.82 16.05 21.03
N GLU A 158 58.60 16.30 22.31
CA GLU A 158 59.28 17.30 23.11
C GLU A 158 60.78 16.94 23.13
N GLU A 159 61.53 17.28 22.08
CA GLU A 159 62.99 17.16 22.10
C GLU A 159 63.65 18.49 21.78
N ALA A 160 63.93 19.17 22.90
CA ALA A 160 65.24 19.69 23.24
C ALA A 160 65.84 20.72 22.28
N LYS A 161 65.59 21.98 22.64
CA LYS A 161 66.52 23.09 22.43
C LYS A 161 67.87 22.79 23.10
N PRO A 162 69.01 22.74 22.38
CA PRO A 162 70.31 22.98 22.99
C PRO A 162 70.80 24.37 22.58
N VAL A 163 71.13 25.15 23.61
CA VAL A 163 71.92 26.37 23.54
C VAL A 163 73.36 26.00 23.22
N SER A 164 73.98 26.63 22.22
CA SER A 164 75.44 26.73 22.05
C SER A 164 75.72 27.67 20.86
N ARG A 165 75.90 28.97 21.12
CA ARG A 165 77.18 29.69 21.25
C ARG A 165 77.66 30.29 19.93
#